data_AF-A0A9D9DQC0-F1
#
_entry.id   AF-A0A9D9DQC0-F1
#
_cell.length_a   1.000
_cell.length_b   1.000
_cell.length_c   1.000
_cell.angle_alpha   90.00
_cell.angle_beta   90.00
_cell.angle_gamma   90.00
#
_symmetry.space_group_name_H-M   'P 1'
#
loop_
_entity.id
_entity.type
_entity.pdbx_description
1 polymer ?
#
loop_
_entity_poly.entity_id
_entity_poly.type
_entity_poly.pdbx_seq_one_letter_code
_entity_poly.pdbx_strand_id
1 'polypeptide(L)'
;MQWNPMPEATFWNMNLWIVAGLLLYAWVVQHYFRQVRILFSALFDLRNFDKPVRAAFRDGNMPSAWVNFLFFCVSFTSYAWWVWIVCVKDVFPALPVLGVHPWPGWSQGQASIALSVGLVACWYAVKYLVVRFVAFVMDESRFASFVWKTGLYYDLAFSLVCLPVLALCMRLDGLLLKVIICVLIALYCICFIVRLLRFVIEGKSYSRFSPLHIFVYLCALEILPFVCFWRIFCAL
;
A
#
# COMPACT_ATOMS: atom_id res chain seq x y z
N MET A 1 -23.34 21.87 -3.59
CA MET A 1 -21.87 22.00 -3.43
C MET A 1 -21.32 22.59 -4.71
N GLN A 2 -20.90 23.86 -4.68
CA GLN A 2 -20.18 24.46 -5.80
C GLN A 2 -18.77 23.88 -5.80
N TRP A 3 -18.37 23.25 -6.90
CA TRP A 3 -17.00 22.79 -7.11
C TRP A 3 -16.11 24.04 -7.17
N ASN A 4 -15.39 24.31 -6.07
CA ASN A 4 -14.45 25.42 -6.06
C ASN A 4 -13.29 25.00 -6.98
N PRO A 5 -13.11 25.64 -8.15
CA PRO A 5 -12.10 25.19 -9.10
C PRO A 5 -10.74 25.30 -8.41
N MET A 6 -10.03 24.17 -8.31
CA MET A 6 -8.65 24.20 -7.85
C MET A 6 -7.86 25.19 -8.71
N PRO A 7 -6.97 26.00 -8.12
CA PRO A 7 -6.08 26.86 -8.89
C PRO A 7 -5.42 26.09 -10.04
N GLU A 8 -5.36 26.64 -11.24
CA GLU A 8 -4.91 25.90 -12.44
C GLU A 8 -3.54 25.23 -12.24
N ALA A 9 -2.61 25.90 -11.54
CA ALA A 9 -1.28 25.36 -11.24
C ALA A 9 -1.30 24.07 -10.38
N THR A 10 -2.26 23.94 -9.45
CA THR A 10 -2.43 22.71 -8.66
C THR A 10 -3.00 21.56 -9.47
N PHE A 11 -3.86 21.87 -10.44
CA PHE A 11 -4.45 20.88 -11.32
C PHE A 11 -3.40 20.23 -12.23
N TRP A 12 -2.47 21.01 -12.78
CA TRP A 12 -1.40 20.49 -13.66
C TRP A 12 -0.43 19.56 -12.95
N ASN A 13 0.03 19.93 -11.75
CA ASN A 13 0.96 19.10 -10.98
C ASN A 13 0.36 17.73 -10.62
N MET A 14 -0.93 17.71 -10.30
CA MET A 14 -1.64 16.47 -9.99
C MET A 14 -1.82 15.58 -11.21
N ASN A 15 -2.22 16.15 -12.35
CA ASN A 15 -2.35 15.40 -13.59
C ASN A 15 -1.03 14.78 -14.03
N LEU A 16 0.08 15.52 -13.89
CA LEU A 16 1.41 14.98 -14.19
C LEU A 16 1.76 13.78 -13.32
N TRP A 17 1.48 13.86 -12.01
CA TRP A 17 1.73 12.75 -11.10
C TRP A 17 0.85 11.52 -11.40
N ILE A 18 -0.43 11.74 -11.71
CA ILE A 18 -1.35 10.67 -12.14
C ILE A 18 -0.84 10.00 -13.41
N VAL A 19 -0.48 10.79 -14.43
CA VAL A 19 0.02 10.29 -15.71
C VAL A 19 1.32 9.51 -15.48
N ALA A 20 2.25 10.03 -14.68
CA ALA A 20 3.48 9.34 -14.35
C ALA A 20 3.22 8.00 -13.63
N GLY A 21 2.31 7.98 -12.64
CA GLY A 21 1.92 6.77 -11.94
C GLY A 21 1.26 5.73 -12.84
N LEU A 22 0.37 6.16 -13.75
CA LEU A 22 -0.29 5.29 -14.72
C LEU A 22 0.68 4.75 -15.78
N LEU A 23 1.64 5.56 -16.23
CA LEU A 23 2.69 5.13 -17.16
C LEU A 23 3.60 4.09 -16.49
N LEU A 24 4.02 4.33 -15.24
CA LEU A 24 4.80 3.36 -14.48
C LEU A 24 4.02 2.05 -14.29
N TYR A 25 2.76 2.13 -13.91
CA TYR A 25 1.86 0.98 -13.79
C TYR A 25 1.76 0.20 -15.11
N ALA A 26 1.44 0.88 -16.21
CA ALA A 26 1.27 0.27 -17.52
C ALA A 26 2.57 -0.41 -17.98
N TRP A 27 3.71 0.27 -17.78
CA TRP A 27 5.03 -0.27 -18.11
C TRP A 27 5.35 -1.53 -17.31
N VAL A 28 5.11 -1.52 -15.99
CA VAL A 28 5.32 -2.70 -15.12
C VAL A 28 4.42 -3.86 -15.52
N VAL A 29 3.13 -3.61 -15.75
CA VAL A 29 2.17 -4.65 -16.14
C VAL A 29 2.53 -5.23 -17.50
N GLN A 30 2.95 -4.41 -18.47
CA GLN A 30 3.30 -4.86 -19.81
C GLN A 30 4.63 -5.64 -19.84
N HIS A 31 5.70 -5.10 -19.25
CA HIS A 31 7.03 -5.72 -19.31
C HIS A 31 7.17 -6.92 -18.37
N TYR A 32 6.44 -6.92 -17.24
CA TYR A 32 6.53 -7.99 -16.24
C TYR A 32 5.21 -8.77 -16.09
N PHE A 33 4.41 -8.84 -17.17
CA PHE A 33 3.11 -9.51 -17.17
C PHE A 33 3.17 -10.94 -16.62
N ARG A 34 4.18 -11.72 -17.05
CA ARG A 34 4.35 -13.11 -16.61
C ARG A 34 4.60 -13.19 -15.11
N GLN A 35 5.47 -12.35 -14.57
CA GLN A 35 5.79 -12.30 -13.14
C GLN A 35 4.58 -11.84 -12.33
N VAL A 36 3.88 -10.80 -12.79
CA VAL A 36 2.63 -10.32 -12.16
C VAL A 36 1.58 -11.41 -12.14
N ARG A 37 1.38 -12.15 -13.24
CA ARG A 37 0.41 -13.24 -13.31
C ARG A 37 0.77 -14.40 -12.37
N ILE A 38 2.04 -14.82 -12.36
CA ILE A 38 2.52 -15.87 -11.44
C ILE A 38 2.34 -15.40 -10.00
N LEU A 39 2.65 -14.14 -9.71
CA LEU A 39 2.46 -13.56 -8.38
C LEU A 39 0.99 -13.59 -7.97
N PHE A 40 0.08 -13.09 -8.79
CA PHE A 40 -1.36 -13.12 -8.51
C PHE A 40 -1.86 -14.54 -8.28
N SER A 41 -1.50 -15.47 -9.18
CA SER A 41 -1.86 -16.86 -9.03
C SER A 41 -1.33 -17.44 -7.72
N ALA A 42 -0.08 -17.17 -7.37
CA ALA A 42 0.52 -17.64 -6.13
C ALA A 42 -0.15 -17.01 -4.90
N LEU A 43 -0.41 -15.70 -4.91
CA LEU A 43 -0.98 -14.94 -3.79
C LEU A 43 -2.40 -15.38 -3.42
N PHE A 44 -3.21 -15.73 -4.43
CA PHE A 44 -4.62 -16.06 -4.28
C PHE A 44 -4.94 -17.55 -4.50
N ASP A 45 -3.96 -18.43 -4.64
CA ASP A 45 -4.19 -19.88 -4.68
C ASP A 45 -4.55 -20.40 -3.28
N LEU A 46 -5.85 -20.35 -2.98
CA LEU A 46 -6.40 -20.79 -1.70
C LEU A 46 -6.23 -22.30 -1.46
N ARG A 47 -5.97 -23.09 -2.50
CA ARG A 47 -5.82 -24.55 -2.38
C ARG A 47 -4.40 -24.96 -2.00
N ASN A 48 -3.42 -24.12 -2.31
CA ASN A 48 -2.01 -24.39 -2.04
C ASN A 48 -1.38 -23.30 -1.15
N PHE A 49 -2.07 -22.85 -0.10
CA PHE A 49 -1.50 -21.89 0.86
C PHE A 49 -0.19 -22.35 1.48
N ASP A 50 0.01 -23.66 1.61
CA ASP A 50 1.21 -24.26 2.17
C ASP A 50 2.42 -24.20 1.23
N LYS A 51 2.19 -24.00 -0.07
CA LYS A 51 3.30 -23.84 -1.02
C LYS A 51 3.89 -22.44 -0.81
N PRO A 52 5.17 -22.35 -0.40
CA PRO A 52 5.76 -21.06 -0.14
C PRO A 52 5.71 -20.24 -1.43
N VAL A 53 5.37 -18.96 -1.34
CA VAL A 53 5.41 -18.03 -2.49
C VAL A 53 6.78 -18.12 -3.20
N ARG A 54 7.84 -18.43 -2.43
CA ARG A 54 9.18 -18.70 -2.95
C ARG A 54 9.28 -19.89 -3.90
N ALA A 55 8.49 -20.96 -3.76
CA ALA A 55 8.48 -22.07 -4.71
C ALA A 55 7.94 -21.60 -6.07
N ALA A 56 6.86 -20.82 -6.08
CA ALA A 56 6.34 -20.21 -7.31
C ALA A 56 7.37 -19.31 -8.03
N PHE A 57 8.26 -18.66 -7.27
CA PHE A 57 9.36 -17.86 -7.82
C PHE A 57 10.65 -18.64 -8.10
N ARG A 58 10.87 -19.78 -7.44
CA ARG A 58 12.02 -20.66 -7.69
C ARG A 58 11.90 -21.34 -9.05
N ASP A 59 10.68 -21.69 -9.44
CA ASP A 59 10.39 -22.30 -10.74
C ASP A 59 10.18 -21.24 -11.86
N GLY A 60 10.09 -19.96 -11.49
CA GLY A 60 9.67 -18.86 -12.37
C GLY A 60 10.67 -17.69 -12.56
N ASN A 61 11.92 -17.82 -12.09
CA ASN A 61 12.90 -16.75 -11.87
C ASN A 61 12.46 -15.74 -10.79
N MET A 62 13.20 -15.68 -9.67
CA MET A 62 12.97 -14.66 -8.65
C MET A 62 13.07 -13.26 -9.27
N PRO A 63 12.13 -12.35 -8.95
CA PRO A 63 12.24 -10.96 -9.39
C PRO A 63 13.55 -10.37 -8.86
N SER A 64 14.34 -9.81 -9.77
CA SER A 64 15.59 -9.13 -9.42
C SER A 64 15.33 -8.01 -8.42
N ALA A 65 16.38 -7.53 -7.74
CA ALA A 65 16.25 -6.38 -6.84
C ALA A 65 15.57 -5.18 -7.52
N TRP A 66 15.84 -5.00 -8.82
CA TRP A 66 15.21 -3.99 -9.67
C TRP A 66 13.69 -4.17 -9.80
N VAL A 67 13.21 -5.39 -10.03
CA VAL A 67 11.76 -5.66 -10.15
C VAL A 67 11.05 -5.40 -8.82
N ASN A 68 11.66 -5.79 -7.69
CA ASN A 68 11.08 -5.48 -6.37
C ASN A 68 11.00 -3.97 -6.10
N PHE A 69 12.01 -3.21 -6.55
CA PHE A 69 11.98 -1.76 -6.48
C PHE A 69 10.85 -1.15 -7.33
N LEU A 70 10.65 -1.63 -8.55
CA LEU A 70 9.54 -1.19 -9.40
C LEU A 70 8.18 -1.51 -8.78
N PHE A 71 8.02 -2.69 -8.21
CA PHE A 71 6.81 -3.10 -7.51
C PHE A 71 6.53 -2.21 -6.27
N PHE A 72 7.60 -1.86 -5.54
CA PHE A 72 7.52 -0.87 -4.47
C PHE A 72 7.06 0.48 -5.00
N CYS A 73 7.65 1.01 -6.08
CA CYS A 73 7.29 2.31 -6.64
C CYS A 73 5.83 2.39 -7.09
N VAL A 74 5.31 1.35 -7.74
CA VAL A 74 3.89 1.25 -8.12
C VAL A 74 2.99 1.27 -6.88
N SER A 75 3.34 0.46 -5.88
CA SER A 75 2.56 0.37 -4.64
C SER A 75 2.57 1.68 -3.86
N PHE A 76 3.75 2.26 -3.70
CA PHE A 76 3.97 3.55 -3.06
C PHE A 76 3.12 4.65 -3.71
N THR A 77 3.16 4.73 -5.05
CA THR A 77 2.39 5.72 -5.80
C THR A 77 0.88 5.52 -5.63
N SER A 78 0.41 4.26 -5.67
CA SER A 78 -1.00 3.93 -5.44
C SER A 78 -1.47 4.32 -4.04
N TYR A 79 -0.71 4.01 -3.00
CA TYR A 79 -1.07 4.35 -1.62
C TYR A 79 -1.03 5.85 -1.39
N ALA A 80 -0.02 6.55 -1.90
CA ALA A 80 0.06 8.00 -1.79
C ALA A 80 -1.16 8.66 -2.46
N TRP A 81 -1.65 8.08 -3.56
CA TRP A 81 -2.80 8.61 -4.28
C TRP A 81 -4.08 8.33 -3.53
N TRP A 82 -4.22 7.12 -2.99
CA TRP A 82 -5.35 6.77 -2.15
C TRP A 82 -5.47 7.67 -0.91
N VAL A 83 -4.36 7.88 -0.19
CA VAL A 83 -4.29 8.82 0.94
C VAL A 83 -4.68 10.23 0.52
N TRP A 84 -4.17 10.70 -0.62
CA TRP A 84 -4.53 12.02 -1.15
C TRP A 84 -6.03 12.14 -1.44
N ILE A 85 -6.66 11.15 -2.09
CA ILE A 85 -8.12 11.17 -2.37
C ILE A 85 -8.90 11.22 -1.06
N VAL A 86 -8.52 10.41 -0.08
CA VAL A 86 -9.19 10.37 1.23
C VAL A 86 -9.05 11.71 1.96
N CYS A 87 -7.88 12.33 1.93
CA CYS A 87 -7.59 13.58 2.64
C CYS A 87 -8.13 14.84 1.93
N VAL A 88 -8.20 14.87 0.60
CA VAL A 88 -8.51 16.09 -0.17
C VAL A 88 -9.95 16.12 -0.68
N LYS A 89 -10.56 14.97 -1.01
CA LYS A 89 -11.94 14.92 -1.52
C LYS A 89 -13.02 14.87 -0.43
N ASP A 90 -12.68 15.18 0.82
CA ASP A 90 -13.62 15.15 1.98
C ASP A 90 -14.50 13.89 2.02
N VAL A 91 -13.93 12.74 1.62
CA VAL A 91 -14.68 11.48 1.56
C VAL A 91 -15.22 11.13 2.94
N PHE A 92 -14.44 11.44 3.98
CA PHE A 92 -14.82 11.34 5.38
C PHE A 92 -14.67 12.71 6.06
N PRO A 93 -15.76 13.49 6.20
CA PRO A 93 -15.71 14.81 6.84
C PRO A 93 -15.35 14.76 8.33
N ALA A 94 -15.35 13.56 8.93
CA ALA A 94 -14.90 13.31 10.30
C ALA A 94 -13.38 13.12 10.44
N LEU A 95 -12.66 12.96 9.32
CA LEU A 95 -11.22 13.13 9.32
C LEU A 95 -11.01 14.65 9.22
N PRO A 96 -10.40 15.29 10.23
CA PRO A 96 -9.91 16.64 10.08
C PRO A 96 -9.03 16.58 8.84
N VAL A 97 -9.43 17.31 7.80
CA VAL A 97 -8.49 17.73 6.78
C VAL A 97 -7.39 18.34 7.60
N LEU A 98 -6.24 17.64 7.73
CA LEU A 98 -5.03 18.20 8.29
C LEU A 98 -5.02 19.61 7.74
N GLY A 99 -5.16 20.62 8.60
CA GLY A 99 -5.28 22.01 8.19
C GLY A 99 -3.95 22.43 7.61
N VAL A 100 -3.61 21.87 6.44
CA VAL A 100 -2.34 21.98 5.77
C VAL A 100 -2.34 23.39 5.26
N HIS A 101 -1.91 24.29 6.13
CA HIS A 101 -1.49 25.59 5.71
C HIS A 101 -0.37 25.35 4.71
N PRO A 102 -0.55 25.76 3.46
CA PRO A 102 0.52 25.63 2.49
C PRO A 102 1.75 26.34 3.04
N TRP A 103 2.92 25.69 2.94
CA TRP A 103 4.17 26.37 3.23
C TRP A 103 4.32 27.61 2.34
N PRO A 104 5.07 28.63 2.78
CA PRO A 104 5.28 29.83 1.99
C PRO A 104 5.73 29.50 0.56
N GLY A 105 4.96 29.95 -0.44
CA GLY A 105 5.23 29.69 -1.86
C GLY A 105 4.67 28.38 -2.42
N TRP A 106 4.02 27.54 -1.60
CA TRP A 106 3.40 26.31 -2.05
C TRP A 106 1.91 26.52 -2.31
N SER A 107 1.40 25.84 -3.33
CA SER A 107 -0.04 25.73 -3.52
C SER A 107 -0.62 24.62 -2.65
N GLN A 108 -1.91 24.72 -2.29
CA GLN A 108 -2.59 23.73 -1.45
C GLN A 108 -2.50 22.29 -2.01
N GLY A 109 -2.57 22.14 -3.33
CA GLY A 109 -2.40 20.85 -4.01
C GLY A 109 -0.97 20.30 -3.86
N GLN A 110 0.07 21.13 -3.97
CA GLN A 110 1.45 20.69 -3.74
C GLN A 110 1.66 20.27 -2.28
N ALA A 111 1.12 21.02 -1.33
CA ALA A 111 1.25 20.71 0.08
C ALA A 111 0.53 19.40 0.44
N SER A 112 -0.67 19.16 -0.10
CA SER A 112 -1.40 17.90 0.10
C SER A 112 -0.71 16.69 -0.55
N ILE A 113 -0.13 16.83 -1.74
CA ILE A 113 0.66 15.76 -2.39
C ILE A 113 1.91 15.44 -1.57
N ALA A 114 2.66 16.46 -1.14
CA ALA A 114 3.86 16.22 -0.32
C ALA A 114 3.52 15.59 1.03
N LEU A 115 2.39 15.97 1.63
CA LEU A 115 1.90 15.34 2.84
C LEU A 115 1.54 13.87 2.60
N SER A 116 0.81 13.54 1.53
CA SER A 116 0.42 12.14 1.26
C SER A 116 1.64 11.26 0.96
N VAL A 117 2.58 11.77 0.15
CA VAL A 117 3.86 11.11 -0.13
C VAL A 117 4.66 10.93 1.16
N GLY A 118 4.75 11.96 2.00
CA GLY A 118 5.45 11.93 3.27
C GLY A 118 4.85 10.92 4.26
N LEU A 119 3.53 10.85 4.36
CA LEU A 119 2.82 9.89 5.22
C LEU A 119 3.06 8.46 4.76
N VAL A 120 2.97 8.18 3.47
CA VAL A 120 3.24 6.84 2.91
C VAL A 120 4.71 6.47 3.04
N ALA A 121 5.63 7.42 2.86
CA ALA A 121 7.05 7.20 3.11
C ALA A 121 7.34 6.87 4.58
N CYS A 122 6.75 7.62 5.52
CA CYS A 122 6.85 7.32 6.95
C CYS A 122 6.27 5.94 7.27
N TRP A 123 5.11 5.59 6.71
CA TRP A 123 4.50 4.27 6.88
C TRP A 123 5.45 3.15 6.44
N TYR A 124 6.01 3.24 5.23
CA TYR A 124 6.96 2.23 4.73
C TYR A 124 8.28 2.20 5.51
N ALA A 125 8.77 3.36 5.96
CA ALA A 125 9.97 3.44 6.78
C ALA A 125 9.77 2.78 8.14
N VAL A 126 8.67 3.09 8.84
CA VAL A 126 8.30 2.42 10.11
C VAL A 126 8.15 0.93 9.89
N LYS A 127 7.45 0.52 8.83
CA LYS A 127 7.27 -0.90 8.48
C LYS A 127 8.63 -1.59 8.28
N TYR A 128 9.54 -0.96 7.56
CA TYR A 128 10.88 -1.51 7.34
C TYR A 128 11.68 -1.62 8.64
N LEU A 129 11.68 -0.56 9.45
CA LEU A 129 12.40 -0.51 10.72
C LEU A 129 11.89 -1.57 11.70
N VAL A 130 10.58 -1.72 11.86
CA VAL A 130 10.02 -2.71 12.79
C VAL A 130 10.29 -4.13 12.27
N VAL A 131 10.19 -4.40 10.96
CA VAL A 131 10.58 -5.71 10.38
C VAL A 131 12.05 -6.00 10.69
N ARG A 132 12.95 -5.03 10.52
CA ARG A 132 14.39 -5.18 10.82
C ARG A 132 14.67 -5.34 12.30
N PHE A 133 13.98 -4.60 13.16
CA PHE A 133 14.12 -4.69 14.60
C PHE A 133 13.69 -6.08 15.10
N VAL A 134 12.53 -6.57 14.66
CA VAL A 134 12.06 -7.93 14.98
C VAL A 134 13.04 -8.98 14.43
N ALA A 135 13.57 -8.79 13.21
CA ALA A 135 14.58 -9.67 12.64
C ALA A 135 15.84 -9.77 13.52
N PHE A 136 16.28 -8.62 14.03
CA PHE A 136 17.48 -8.50 14.85
C PHE A 136 17.29 -9.14 16.22
N VAL A 137 16.18 -8.82 16.91
CA VAL A 137 15.86 -9.37 18.24
C VAL A 137 15.76 -10.90 18.21
N MET A 138 15.32 -11.44 17.08
CA MET A 138 15.03 -12.86 16.91
C MET A 138 16.10 -13.65 16.17
N ASP A 139 17.14 -12.99 15.67
CA ASP A 139 18.19 -13.58 14.81
C ASP A 139 17.65 -14.30 13.55
N GLU A 140 16.53 -13.81 12.99
CA GLU A 140 15.79 -14.48 11.90
C GLU A 140 15.68 -13.58 10.66
N SER A 141 16.84 -13.18 10.13
CA SER A 141 16.96 -12.29 8.95
C SER A 141 16.25 -12.82 7.70
N ARG A 142 16.16 -14.15 7.54
CA ARG A 142 15.48 -14.82 6.42
C ARG A 142 13.97 -14.69 6.50
N PHE A 143 13.40 -14.78 7.70
CA PHE A 143 11.98 -14.60 7.93
C PHE A 143 11.58 -13.13 7.66
N ALA A 144 12.34 -12.18 8.19
CA ALA A 144 12.09 -10.76 7.97
C ALA A 144 12.13 -10.36 6.48
N SER A 145 13.11 -10.88 5.73
CA SER A 145 13.19 -10.67 4.28
C SER A 145 12.00 -11.25 3.53
N PHE A 146 11.48 -12.39 3.98
CA PHE A 146 10.27 -13.00 3.43
C PHE A 146 9.05 -12.16 3.71
N VAL A 147 8.88 -11.74 4.96
CA VAL A 147 7.73 -10.95 5.38
C VAL A 147 7.69 -9.61 4.64
N TRP A 148 8.83 -8.94 4.48
CA TRP A 148 8.94 -7.72 3.69
C TRP A 148 8.54 -7.94 2.22
N LYS A 149 9.12 -8.94 1.56
CA LYS A 149 8.85 -9.23 0.13
C LYS A 149 7.40 -9.63 -0.10
N THR A 150 6.88 -10.55 0.70
CA THR A 150 5.49 -10.99 0.60
C THR A 150 4.53 -9.84 0.90
N GLY A 151 4.84 -8.99 1.88
CA GLY A 151 4.09 -7.77 2.15
C GLY A 151 4.01 -6.84 0.93
N LEU A 152 5.15 -6.59 0.29
CA LEU A 152 5.27 -5.78 -0.92
C LEU A 152 4.50 -6.39 -2.10
N TYR A 153 4.44 -7.72 -2.21
CA TYR A 153 3.67 -8.40 -3.25
C TYR A 153 2.15 -8.26 -3.08
N TYR A 154 1.65 -8.35 -1.84
CA TYR A 154 0.24 -8.08 -1.56
C TYR A 154 -0.11 -6.61 -1.80
N ASP A 155 0.80 -5.69 -1.41
CA ASP A 155 0.67 -4.26 -1.67
C ASP A 155 0.59 -3.97 -3.18
N LEU A 156 1.44 -4.63 -3.98
CA LEU A 156 1.38 -4.54 -5.44
C LEU A 156 0.06 -5.10 -5.97
N ALA A 157 -0.35 -6.29 -5.54
CA ALA A 157 -1.59 -6.91 -6.02
C ALA A 157 -2.80 -6.02 -5.76
N PHE A 158 -2.88 -5.42 -4.57
CA PHE A 158 -3.91 -4.42 -4.26
C PHE A 158 -3.79 -3.20 -5.17
N SER A 159 -2.58 -2.67 -5.35
CA SER A 159 -2.31 -1.49 -6.18
C SER A 159 -2.68 -1.70 -7.64
N LEU A 160 -2.51 -2.91 -8.16
CA LEU A 160 -2.86 -3.22 -9.55
C LEU A 160 -4.37 -3.16 -9.78
N VAL A 161 -5.17 -3.47 -8.76
CA VAL A 161 -6.63 -3.33 -8.80
C VAL A 161 -7.04 -1.89 -8.47
N CYS A 162 -6.36 -1.25 -7.53
CA CYS A 162 -6.73 0.06 -6.98
C CYS A 162 -6.46 1.21 -7.95
N LEU A 163 -5.27 1.26 -8.58
CA LEU A 163 -4.88 2.36 -9.48
C LEU A 163 -5.90 2.73 -10.56
N PRO A 164 -6.44 1.80 -11.37
CA PRO A 164 -7.46 2.15 -12.37
C PRO A 164 -8.73 2.69 -11.72
N VAL A 165 -9.12 2.18 -10.55
CA VAL A 165 -10.28 2.66 -9.80
C VAL A 165 -10.03 4.06 -9.23
N LEU A 166 -8.83 4.35 -8.72
CA LEU A 166 -8.45 5.69 -8.23
C LEU A 166 -8.44 6.73 -9.36
N ALA A 167 -8.02 6.34 -10.57
CA ALA A 167 -8.11 7.20 -11.74
C ALA A 167 -9.57 7.58 -12.06
N LEU A 168 -10.50 6.62 -11.99
CA LEU A 168 -11.93 6.88 -12.15
C LEU A 168 -12.47 7.80 -11.03
N CYS A 169 -12.02 7.60 -9.79
CA CYS A 169 -12.44 8.40 -8.62
C CYS A 169 -12.15 9.90 -8.78
N MET A 170 -11.21 10.31 -9.64
CA MET A 170 -10.95 11.73 -9.91
C MET A 170 -12.15 12.45 -10.50
N ARG A 171 -12.96 11.76 -11.31
CA ARG A 171 -14.15 12.32 -11.97
C ARG A 171 -15.45 12.05 -11.20
N LEU A 172 -15.38 11.28 -10.12
CA LEU A 172 -16.54 10.91 -9.32
C LEU A 172 -16.59 11.75 -8.05
N ASP A 173 -17.78 12.20 -7.68
CA ASP A 173 -18.02 12.99 -6.48
C ASP A 173 -19.25 12.45 -5.71
N GLY A 174 -19.44 12.93 -4.49
CA GLY A 174 -20.63 12.64 -3.68
C GLY A 174 -20.72 11.19 -3.19
N LEU A 175 -21.92 10.59 -3.28
CA LEU A 175 -22.21 9.27 -2.74
C LEU A 175 -21.43 8.15 -3.45
N LEU A 176 -21.30 8.23 -4.78
CA LEU A 176 -20.66 7.18 -5.57
C LEU A 176 -19.17 7.05 -5.23
N LEU A 177 -18.47 8.17 -5.05
CA LEU A 177 -17.08 8.19 -4.59
C LEU A 177 -16.94 7.49 -3.23
N LYS A 178 -17.81 7.82 -2.27
CA LYS A 178 -17.80 7.20 -0.93
C LYS A 178 -17.99 5.70 -0.99
N VAL A 179 -18.96 5.23 -1.80
CA VAL A 179 -19.22 3.80 -2.00
C VAL A 179 -17.98 3.10 -2.56
N ILE A 180 -17.34 3.65 -3.59
CA ILE A 180 -16.14 3.06 -4.20
C ILE A 180 -14.99 2.99 -3.20
N ILE A 181 -14.75 4.05 -2.43
CA ILE A 181 -13.71 4.06 -1.40
C ILE A 181 -14.00 3.03 -0.32
N CYS A 182 -15.25 2.87 0.13
CA CYS A 182 -15.63 1.82 1.07
C CYS A 182 -15.39 0.41 0.51
N VAL A 183 -15.68 0.18 -0.78
CA VAL A 183 -15.38 -1.09 -1.45
C VAL A 183 -13.88 -1.35 -1.51
N LEU A 184 -13.06 -0.34 -1.81
CA LEU A 184 -11.60 -0.46 -1.81
C LEU A 184 -11.05 -0.76 -0.41
N ILE A 185 -11.60 -0.14 0.64
CA ILE A 185 -11.26 -0.45 2.04
C ILE A 185 -11.63 -1.90 2.36
N ALA A 186 -12.83 -2.36 2.00
CA ALA A 186 -13.25 -3.73 2.23
C ALA A 186 -12.34 -4.74 1.51
N LEU A 187 -11.97 -4.45 0.26
CA LEU A 187 -11.02 -5.27 -0.51
C LEU A 187 -9.64 -5.30 0.15
N TYR A 188 -9.14 -4.15 0.61
CA TYR A 188 -7.89 -4.05 1.36
C TYR A 188 -7.93 -4.93 2.62
N CYS A 189 -9.02 -4.87 3.40
CA CYS A 189 -9.20 -5.71 4.59
C CYS A 189 -9.22 -7.21 4.25
N ILE A 190 -9.84 -7.61 3.14
CA ILE A 190 -9.82 -9.02 2.70
C ILE A 190 -8.39 -9.45 2.33
N CYS A 191 -7.70 -8.66 1.50
CA CYS A 191 -6.30 -8.92 1.13
C CYS A 191 -5.40 -8.98 2.37
N PHE A 192 -5.65 -8.11 3.34
CA PHE A 192 -4.97 -8.09 4.62
C PHE A 192 -5.15 -9.40 5.38
N ILE A 193 -6.40 -9.86 5.57
CA ILE A 193 -6.70 -11.13 6.25
C ILE A 193 -6.03 -12.31 5.54
N VAL A 194 -6.10 -12.37 4.20
CA VAL A 194 -5.44 -13.43 3.41
C VAL A 194 -3.92 -13.41 3.62
N ARG A 195 -3.32 -12.21 3.63
CA ARG A 195 -1.89 -12.03 3.92
C ARG A 195 -1.54 -12.50 5.33
N LEU A 196 -2.37 -12.19 6.33
CA LEU A 196 -2.20 -12.65 7.71
C LEU A 196 -2.19 -14.18 7.80
N LEU A 197 -3.21 -14.82 7.23
CA LEU A 197 -3.32 -16.27 7.22
C LEU A 197 -2.08 -16.90 6.58
N ARG A 198 -1.58 -16.32 5.49
CA ARG A 198 -0.37 -16.80 4.83
C ARG A 198 0.89 -16.61 5.65
N PHE A 199 1.06 -15.49 6.34
CA PHE A 199 2.17 -15.31 7.27
C PHE A 199 2.14 -16.32 8.41
N VAL A 200 0.96 -16.67 8.92
CA VAL A 200 0.81 -17.71 9.95
C VAL A 200 1.16 -19.09 9.40
N ILE A 201 0.67 -19.45 8.21
CA ILE A 201 0.89 -20.77 7.60
C ILE A 201 2.36 -20.94 7.19
N GLU A 202 2.89 -20.03 6.37
CA GLU A 202 4.27 -20.12 5.90
C GLU A 202 5.27 -19.86 7.03
N GLY A 203 4.92 -19.03 8.01
CA GLY A 203 5.76 -18.76 9.19
C GLY A 203 6.10 -20.02 9.98
N LYS A 204 5.18 -20.99 10.07
CA LYS A 204 5.44 -22.30 10.71
C LYS A 204 6.55 -23.09 10.01
N SER A 205 6.74 -22.91 8.70
CA SER A 205 7.77 -23.61 7.94
C SER A 205 9.17 -23.02 8.09
N TYR A 206 9.26 -21.73 8.45
CA TYR A 206 10.53 -21.00 8.51
C TYR A 206 11.23 -21.05 9.85
N SER A 207 10.55 -21.48 10.92
CA SER A 207 11.16 -21.44 12.23
C SER A 207 10.57 -22.45 13.19
N ARG A 208 11.38 -22.83 14.18
CA ARG A 208 10.95 -23.44 15.45
C ARG A 208 10.16 -22.44 16.32
N PHE A 209 9.42 -21.52 15.70
CA PHE A 209 8.79 -20.39 16.38
C PHE A 209 7.52 -20.79 17.11
N SER A 210 7.39 -20.29 18.34
CA SER A 210 6.10 -20.20 19.03
C SER A 210 5.18 -19.21 18.28
N PRO A 211 3.89 -19.53 18.06
CA PRO A 211 2.92 -18.67 17.37
C PRO A 211 2.78 -17.26 17.97
N LEU A 212 3.22 -17.07 19.21
CA LEU A 212 3.30 -15.78 19.90
C LEU A 212 4.12 -14.73 19.12
N HIS A 213 5.16 -15.14 18.39
CA HIS A 213 6.02 -14.22 17.66
C HIS A 213 5.35 -13.64 16.42
N ILE A 214 4.59 -14.48 15.72
CA ILE A 214 3.76 -14.04 14.59
C ILE A 214 2.69 -13.07 15.10
N PHE A 215 2.09 -13.35 16.26
CA PHE A 215 1.14 -12.43 16.87
C PHE A 215 1.76 -11.07 17.23
N VAL A 216 2.91 -11.04 17.93
CA VAL A 216 3.62 -9.80 18.26
C VAL A 216 3.99 -9.02 17.00
N TYR A 217 4.46 -9.72 15.97
CA TYR A 217 4.74 -9.13 14.66
C TYR A 217 3.48 -8.46 14.09
N LEU A 218 2.34 -9.15 14.05
CA LEU A 218 1.09 -8.61 13.49
C LEU A 218 0.57 -7.41 14.26
N CYS A 219 0.64 -7.47 15.59
CA CYS A 219 0.26 -6.36 16.44
C CYS A 219 1.17 -5.14 16.21
N ALA A 220 2.50 -5.33 16.18
CA ALA A 220 3.45 -4.23 16.09
C ALA A 220 3.50 -3.57 14.70
N LEU A 221 3.32 -4.33 13.61
CA LEU A 221 3.56 -3.85 12.25
C LEU A 221 2.33 -3.44 11.47
N GLU A 222 1.18 -3.98 11.80
CA GLU A 222 -0.01 -3.78 11.01
C GLU A 222 -1.12 -3.12 11.84
N ILE A 223 -1.39 -3.64 13.06
CA ILE A 223 -2.45 -3.09 13.91
C ILE A 223 -2.00 -1.79 14.59
N LEU A 224 -0.82 -1.76 15.20
CA LEU A 224 -0.36 -0.63 15.99
C LEU A 224 -0.17 0.64 15.14
N PRO A 225 0.48 0.60 13.96
CA PRO A 225 0.56 1.76 13.09
C PRO A 225 -0.83 2.21 12.66
N PHE A 226 -1.72 1.29 12.27
CA PHE A 226 -3.10 1.63 11.91
C PHE A 226 -3.84 2.36 13.04
N VAL A 227 -3.74 1.86 14.28
CA VAL A 227 -4.34 2.49 15.45
C VAL A 227 -3.71 3.85 15.75
N CYS A 228 -2.38 3.98 15.65
CA CYS A 228 -1.67 5.24 15.83
C CYS A 228 -2.09 6.28 14.79
N PHE A 229 -2.14 5.90 13.50
CA PHE A 229 -2.62 6.78 12.44
C PHE A 229 -4.07 7.18 12.67
N TRP A 230 -4.95 6.22 13.00
CA TRP A 230 -6.34 6.52 13.32
C TRP A 230 -6.46 7.52 14.48
N ARG A 231 -5.69 7.34 15.56
CA ARG A 231 -5.63 8.27 16.68
C ARG A 231 -5.13 9.66 16.27
N ILE A 232 -4.06 9.74 15.48
CA ILE A 232 -3.53 11.02 14.99
C ILE A 232 -4.59 11.72 14.15
N PHE A 233 -5.22 10.99 13.24
CA PHE A 233 -6.28 11.53 12.40
C PHE A 233 -7.52 11.95 13.20
N CYS A 234 -7.96 11.22 14.22
CA CYS A 234 -9.15 11.59 15.01
C CYS A 234 -8.88 12.60 16.13
N ALA A 235 -7.62 12.84 16.51
CA ALA A 235 -7.26 13.77 17.59
C ALA A 235 -6.83 15.17 17.08
N LEU A 236 -6.52 15.29 15.79
CA LEU A 236 -6.43 16.57 15.08
C LEU A 236 -7.83 17.13 14.79
#